data_AF-A0A7X6J367-F1
#
_entry.id   AF-A0A7X6J367-F1
#
_cell.length_a   1.000
_cell.length_b   1.000
_cell.length_c   1.000
_cell.angle_alpha   90.00
_cell.angle_beta   90.00
_cell.angle_gamma   90.00
#
_symmetry.space_group_name_H-M   'P 1'
#
loop_
_entity.id
_entity.type
_entity.pdbx_description
1 polymer ?
#
loop_
_entity_poly.entity_id
_entity_poly.type
_entity_poly.pdbx_seq_one_letter_code
_entity_poly.pdbx_strand_id
1 'polypeptide(L)'
;MANRTRVNLASFEGISVIHGDATSAELPAADLIYVNAGVVMPPISWLQALRPEGRIIVPWQASDRIGLAVLITRTEHGYSARALMPAWFIPCIGASDPEQCSKVPTVGGARSIRSVWLTQDRSPDETAVAIYRDLWFSNADVPQG
;
A
#
# COMPACT_ATOMS: atom_id res chain seq x y z
N MET A 1 4.97 21.38 10.53
CA MET A 1 5.71 20.26 11.14
C MET A 1 7.11 20.04 10.55
N ALA A 2 7.31 20.08 9.23
CA ALA A 2 8.57 19.73 8.58
C ALA A 2 9.85 20.38 9.15
N ASN A 3 9.83 21.68 9.50
CA ASN A 3 11.00 22.34 10.10
C ASN A 3 11.39 21.74 11.45
N ARG A 4 10.42 21.37 12.29
CA ARG A 4 10.69 20.71 13.57
C ARG A 4 11.31 19.33 13.35
N THR A 5 10.80 18.58 12.37
CA THR A 5 11.35 17.27 12.01
C THR A 5 12.81 17.38 11.54
N ARG A 6 13.14 18.37 10.71
CA ARG A 6 14.52 18.61 10.26
C ARG A 6 15.46 18.88 11.44
N VAL A 7 15.04 19.72 12.38
CA VAL A 7 15.82 20.01 13.59
C VAL A 7 16.04 18.74 14.42
N ASN A 8 14.97 17.96 14.62
CA ASN A 8 15.03 16.73 15.42
C ASN A 8 15.91 15.64 14.77
N LEU A 9 16.06 15.66 13.44
CA LEU A 9 16.83 14.68 12.69
C LEU A 9 18.23 15.18 12.27
N ALA A 10 18.63 16.39 12.69
CA ALA A 10 19.87 17.03 12.24
C ALA A 10 21.16 16.27 12.59
N SER A 11 21.12 15.41 13.61
CA SER A 11 22.27 14.59 14.04
C SER A 11 22.40 13.27 13.29
N PHE A 12 21.45 12.91 12.42
CA PHE A 12 21.46 11.65 11.69
C PHE A 12 21.87 11.89 10.22
N GLU A 13 22.76 11.05 9.71
CA GLU A 13 23.17 11.07 8.31
C GLU A 13 22.20 10.29 7.42
N GLY A 14 22.20 10.59 6.11
CA GLY A 14 21.38 9.88 5.13
C GLY A 14 19.88 10.18 5.17
N ILE A 15 19.45 11.22 5.89
CA ILE A 15 18.04 11.62 6.01
C ILE A 15 17.74 12.87 5.18
N SER A 16 16.72 12.78 4.33
CA SER A 16 16.11 13.94 3.65
C SER A 16 14.66 14.12 4.09
N VAL A 17 14.27 15.34 4.47
CA VAL A 17 12.89 15.67 4.85
C VAL A 17 12.20 16.49 3.77
N ILE A 18 11.25 15.87 3.09
CA ILE A 18 10.41 16.51 2.07
C ILE A 18 9.10 16.94 2.72
N HIS A 19 8.69 18.17 2.46
CA HIS A 19 7.36 18.66 2.82
C HIS A 19 6.48 18.63 1.57
N GLY A 20 5.47 17.77 1.55
CA GLY A 20 4.59 17.61 0.41
C GLY A 20 3.50 16.59 0.72
N ASP A 21 2.64 16.37 -0.27
CA ASP A 21 1.62 15.33 -0.24
C ASP A 21 2.17 14.06 -0.90
N ALA A 22 2.33 13.01 -0.09
CA ALA A 22 2.87 11.75 -0.56
C ALA A 22 1.93 11.04 -1.56
N THR A 23 0.64 11.38 -1.60
CA THR A 23 -0.32 10.76 -2.54
C THR A 23 -0.19 11.28 -3.97
N SER A 24 0.40 12.46 -4.13
CA SER A 24 0.64 13.11 -5.43
C SER A 24 2.12 13.28 -5.79
N ALA A 25 3.04 13.11 -4.82
CA ALA A 25 4.46 13.22 -5.06
C ALA A 25 5.02 12.04 -5.88
N GLU A 26 5.96 12.34 -6.77
CA GLU A 26 6.78 11.33 -7.43
C GLU A 26 7.81 10.80 -6.43
N LEU A 27 7.66 9.52 -6.06
CA LEU A 27 8.61 8.87 -5.15
C LEU A 27 9.82 8.36 -5.93
N PRO A 28 11.05 8.54 -5.40
CA PRO A 28 12.23 7.94 -6.01
C PRO A 28 12.15 6.41 -5.93
N ALA A 29 12.87 5.74 -6.84
CA ALA A 29 12.98 4.28 -6.81
C ALA A 29 13.52 3.79 -5.45
N ALA A 30 12.82 2.86 -4.81
CA ALA A 30 13.07 2.44 -3.44
C ALA A 30 13.07 0.91 -3.27
N ASP A 31 13.97 0.41 -2.42
CA ASP A 31 13.99 -0.99 -2.00
C ASP A 31 12.95 -1.28 -0.90
N LEU A 32 12.63 -0.25 -0.11
CA LEU A 32 11.63 -0.31 0.96
C LEU A 32 10.87 1.02 1.07
N ILE A 33 9.54 0.93 1.08
CA ILE A 33 8.65 2.03 1.46
C ILE A 33 7.95 1.63 2.76
N TYR A 34 7.95 2.54 3.74
CA TYR A 34 7.28 2.32 5.01
C TYR A 34 6.28 3.46 5.26
N VAL A 35 5.01 3.11 5.38
CA VAL A 35 3.92 4.08 5.49
C VAL A 35 3.42 4.13 6.94
N ASN A 36 3.42 5.33 7.53
CA ASN A 36 2.95 5.57 8.89
C ASN A 36 1.58 6.28 8.92
N ALA A 37 0.72 5.97 7.96
CA ALA A 37 -0.65 6.46 7.85
C ALA A 37 -1.55 5.39 7.23
N GLY A 38 -2.81 5.32 7.67
CA GLY A 38 -3.79 4.36 7.17
C GLY A 38 -4.29 4.72 5.78
N VAL A 39 -4.33 3.76 4.86
CA VAL A 39 -4.84 3.94 3.49
C VAL A 39 -5.95 2.94 3.19
N VAL A 40 -6.96 3.38 2.44
CA VAL A 40 -7.98 2.48 1.88
C VAL A 40 -7.43 1.84 0.60
N MET A 41 -6.83 2.66 -0.26
CA MET A 41 -6.16 2.26 -1.50
C MET A 41 -4.79 2.94 -1.56
N PRO A 42 -3.68 2.20 -1.44
CA PRO A 42 -2.35 2.78 -1.68
C PRO A 42 -2.27 3.37 -3.09
N PRO A 43 -1.75 4.60 -3.28
CA PRO A 43 -1.48 5.15 -4.61
C PRO A 43 -0.62 4.18 -5.44
N ILE A 44 -1.01 3.93 -6.69
CA ILE A 44 -0.29 3.00 -7.57
C ILE A 44 1.16 3.44 -7.80
N SER A 45 1.42 4.76 -7.73
CA SER A 45 2.77 5.35 -7.84
C SER A 45 3.71 4.85 -6.74
N TRP A 46 3.20 4.51 -5.56
CA TRP A 46 4.02 3.94 -4.49
C TRP A 46 4.48 2.53 -4.82
N LEU A 47 3.62 1.72 -5.43
CA LEU A 47 3.97 0.37 -5.87
C LEU A 47 4.95 0.42 -7.05
N GLN A 48 4.72 1.33 -7.99
CA GLN A 48 5.58 1.52 -9.17
C GLN A 48 6.98 2.03 -8.80
N ALA A 49 7.12 2.78 -7.71
CA ALA A 49 8.41 3.24 -7.20
C ALA A 49 9.25 2.12 -6.56
N LEU A 50 8.70 0.94 -6.30
CA LEU A 50 9.48 -0.17 -5.77
C LEU A 50 10.48 -0.69 -6.82
N ARG A 51 11.75 -0.86 -6.46
CA ARG A 51 12.70 -1.63 -7.28
C ARG A 51 12.25 -3.09 -7.42
N PRO A 52 12.79 -3.88 -8.37
CA PRO A 52 12.60 -5.34 -8.36
C PRO A 52 12.89 -5.92 -6.98
N GLU A 53 12.02 -6.80 -6.47
CA GLU A 53 12.05 -7.34 -5.09
C GLU A 53 11.90 -6.30 -3.96
N GLY A 54 11.63 -5.04 -4.32
CA GLY A 54 11.34 -3.96 -3.39
C GLY A 54 10.02 -4.19 -2.67
N ARG A 55 9.91 -3.65 -1.45
CA ARG A 55 8.79 -3.91 -0.55
C ARG A 55 8.12 -2.63 -0.08
N ILE A 56 6.82 -2.69 0.16
CA ILE A 56 6.10 -1.67 0.92
C ILE A 56 5.39 -2.32 2.10
N ILE A 57 5.49 -1.67 3.27
CA ILE A 57 4.68 -2.00 4.44
C ILE A 57 3.71 -0.86 4.65
N VAL A 58 2.41 -1.18 4.57
CA VAL A 58 1.35 -0.18 4.58
C VAL A 58 0.22 -0.61 5.53
N PRO A 59 -0.26 0.29 6.41
CA PRO A 59 -1.49 0.07 7.15
C PRO A 59 -2.69 0.19 6.21
N TRP A 60 -3.22 -0.96 5.78
CA TRP A 60 -4.41 -1.06 4.95
C TRP A 60 -5.67 -1.03 5.83
N GLN A 61 -6.42 0.06 5.72
CA GLN A 61 -7.70 0.28 6.39
C GLN A 61 -8.84 0.10 5.39
N ALA A 62 -9.17 -1.15 5.08
CA ALA A 62 -10.18 -1.48 4.07
C ALA A 62 -11.60 -1.07 4.49
N SER A 63 -11.87 -0.98 5.79
CA SER A 63 -13.12 -0.50 6.38
C SER A 63 -12.94 -0.09 7.85
N ASP A 64 -14.01 0.41 8.47
CA ASP A 64 -14.11 0.71 9.91
C ASP A 64 -13.85 -0.50 10.84
N ARG A 65 -13.85 -1.73 10.30
CA ARG A 65 -13.59 -2.97 11.04
C ARG A 65 -12.31 -3.68 10.61
N ILE A 66 -11.68 -3.24 9.52
CA ILE A 66 -10.56 -3.94 8.90
C ILE A 66 -9.39 -2.97 8.76
N GLY A 67 -8.48 -3.04 9.74
CA GLY A 67 -7.17 -2.38 9.72
C GLY A 67 -6.05 -3.41 9.88
N LEU A 68 -5.22 -3.58 8.86
CA LEU A 68 -4.11 -4.54 8.84
C LEU A 68 -2.83 -3.87 8.36
N ALA A 69 -1.69 -4.16 8.99
CA ALA A 69 -0.41 -3.94 8.35
C ALA A 69 -0.25 -5.00 7.24
N VAL A 70 -0.02 -4.55 6.01
CA VAL A 70 0.18 -5.40 4.84
C VAL A 70 1.59 -5.19 4.31
N LEU A 71 2.27 -6.28 4.02
CA LEU A 71 3.50 -6.31 3.25
C LEU A 71 3.14 -6.60 1.80
N ILE A 72 3.57 -5.73 0.87
CA ILE A 72 3.47 -5.94 -0.57
C ILE A 72 4.90 -5.95 -1.13
N THR A 73 5.22 -6.93 -1.97
CA THR A 73 6.54 -7.07 -2.60
C THR A 73 6.38 -7.04 -4.11
N ARG A 74 7.16 -6.19 -4.79
CA ARG A 74 7.23 -6.17 -6.25
C ARG A 74 7.93 -7.43 -6.73
N THR A 75 7.31 -8.11 -7.68
CA THR A 75 7.82 -9.30 -8.37
C THR A 75 7.96 -9.01 -9.85
N GLU A 76 8.45 -9.98 -10.63
CA GLU A 76 8.56 -9.85 -12.10
C GLU A 76 7.19 -9.65 -12.78
N HIS A 77 6.14 -10.30 -12.29
CA HIS A 77 4.83 -10.35 -12.95
C HIS A 77 3.68 -9.68 -12.18
N GLY A 78 3.99 -8.92 -11.12
CA GLY A 78 2.98 -8.27 -10.30
C GLY A 78 3.47 -8.00 -8.88
N TYR A 79 2.54 -7.98 -7.92
CA TYR A 79 2.87 -7.73 -6.52
C TYR A 79 2.35 -8.87 -5.63
N SER A 80 3.26 -9.55 -4.93
CA SER A 80 2.85 -10.46 -3.86
C SER A 80 2.44 -9.66 -2.64
N ALA A 81 1.49 -10.16 -1.86
CA ALA A 81 0.95 -9.45 -0.71
C ALA A 81 0.68 -10.41 0.44
N ARG A 82 0.85 -9.92 1.67
CA ARG A 82 0.55 -10.68 2.89
C ARG A 82 0.09 -9.76 4.00
N ALA A 83 -1.03 -10.09 4.62
CA ALA A 83 -1.43 -9.49 5.89
C ALA A 83 -0.46 -9.92 7.01
N LEU A 84 0.03 -8.96 7.78
CA LEU A 84 0.97 -9.20 8.89
C LEU A 84 0.25 -9.29 10.23
N MET A 85 -0.39 -8.19 10.65
CA MET A 85 -1.05 -8.05 11.94
C MET A 85 -2.11 -6.94 11.90
N PRO A 86 -3.08 -6.92 12.83
CA PRO A 86 -3.97 -5.77 13.01
C PRO A 86 -3.18 -4.48 13.26
N ALA A 87 -3.58 -3.40 12.59
CA ALA A 87 -2.91 -2.10 12.73
C ALA A 87 -3.89 -0.95 12.45
N TRP A 88 -3.90 0.04 13.34
CA TRP A 88 -4.75 1.23 13.26
C TRP A 88 -3.87 2.48 13.30
N PHE A 89 -4.07 3.35 12.33
CA PHE A 89 -3.25 4.53 12.11
C PHE A 89 -4.15 5.74 11.82
N ILE A 90 -3.61 6.94 12.01
CA ILE A 90 -4.23 8.16 11.50
C ILE A 90 -4.46 8.04 9.98
N PRO A 91 -5.60 8.49 9.45
CA PRO A 91 -5.91 8.33 8.04
C PRO A 91 -4.98 9.17 7.15
N CYS A 92 -4.64 8.63 5.98
CA CYS A 92 -3.90 9.31 4.94
C CYS A 92 -4.88 10.07 4.05
N ILE A 93 -5.00 11.38 4.29
CA ILE A 93 -5.85 12.27 3.48
C ILE A 93 -5.43 12.12 2.00
N GLY A 94 -6.40 11.85 1.12
CA GLY A 94 -6.18 11.61 -0.31
C GLY A 94 -6.05 10.13 -0.72
N ALA A 95 -5.68 9.24 0.20
CA ALA A 95 -5.57 7.79 -0.04
C ALA A 95 -6.55 6.94 0.81
N SER A 96 -7.46 7.61 1.53
CA SER A 96 -8.46 6.98 2.42
C SER A 96 -9.90 7.19 1.98
N ASP A 97 -10.16 7.54 0.71
CA ASP A 97 -11.52 7.73 0.21
C ASP A 97 -12.22 6.37 -0.03
N PRO A 98 -13.28 6.04 0.74
CA PRO A 98 -13.98 4.76 0.62
C PRO A 98 -14.88 4.66 -0.62
N GLU A 99 -15.23 5.75 -1.30
CA GLU A 99 -16.10 5.73 -2.49
C GLU A 99 -15.44 5.02 -3.70
N GLN A 100 -14.15 4.72 -3.60
CA GLN A 100 -13.37 4.05 -4.64
C GLN A 100 -13.45 2.52 -4.57
N CYS A 101 -14.26 1.95 -3.68
CA CYS A 101 -14.34 0.51 -3.45
C CYS A 101 -15.61 -0.11 -4.07
N SER A 102 -15.46 -0.99 -5.06
CA SER A 102 -16.57 -1.75 -5.65
C SER A 102 -16.76 -3.13 -5.01
N LYS A 103 -15.77 -3.62 -4.25
CA LYS A 103 -15.86 -4.83 -3.44
C LYS A 103 -15.10 -4.66 -2.13
N VAL A 104 -15.84 -4.54 -1.03
CA VAL A 104 -15.29 -4.46 0.33
C VAL A 104 -14.95 -5.87 0.82
N PRO A 105 -13.74 -6.12 1.39
CA PRO A 105 -13.37 -7.43 1.87
C PRO A 105 -14.12 -7.80 3.16
N THR A 106 -14.28 -9.10 3.39
CA THR A 106 -14.61 -9.62 4.74
C THR A 106 -13.35 -9.65 5.61
N VAL A 107 -13.50 -9.75 6.94
CA VAL A 107 -12.35 -9.88 7.86
C VAL A 107 -11.47 -11.08 7.50
N GLY A 108 -12.10 -12.22 7.17
CA GLY A 108 -11.39 -13.43 6.74
C GLY A 108 -10.70 -13.25 5.39
N GLY A 109 -11.39 -12.61 4.43
CA GLY A 109 -10.84 -12.31 3.11
C GLY A 109 -9.63 -11.38 3.18
N ALA A 110 -9.70 -10.30 3.96
CA ALA A 110 -8.60 -9.36 4.12
C ALA A 110 -7.32 -10.04 4.68
N ARG A 111 -7.47 -11.09 5.51
CA ARG A 111 -6.35 -11.88 6.02
C ARG A 111 -5.82 -12.91 5.03
N SER A 112 -6.61 -13.28 4.01
CA SER A 112 -6.25 -14.31 3.03
C SER A 112 -5.58 -13.76 1.77
N ILE A 113 -5.32 -12.45 1.70
CA ILE A 113 -4.65 -11.83 0.56
C ILE A 113 -3.29 -12.48 0.30
N ARG A 114 -2.96 -12.62 -0.98
CA ARG A 114 -1.72 -13.20 -1.49
C ARG A 114 -1.07 -12.36 -2.59
N SER A 115 -1.86 -11.54 -3.29
CA SER A 115 -1.34 -10.64 -4.32
C SER A 115 -2.15 -9.35 -4.45
N VAL A 116 -1.55 -8.36 -5.10
CA VAL A 116 -2.16 -7.10 -5.53
C VAL A 116 -1.93 -6.94 -7.03
N TRP A 117 -2.97 -6.49 -7.73
CA TRP A 117 -2.96 -6.25 -9.16
C TRP A 117 -3.42 -4.82 -9.45
N LEU A 118 -2.74 -4.16 -10.38
CA LEU A 118 -3.23 -2.88 -10.91
C LEU A 118 -4.37 -3.18 -11.89
N THR A 119 -5.49 -2.46 -11.76
CA THR A 119 -6.68 -2.68 -12.60
C THR A 119 -6.38 -2.47 -14.08
N GLN A 120 -5.41 -1.60 -14.40
CA GLN A 120 -4.93 -1.35 -15.76
C GLN A 120 -4.18 -2.54 -16.38
N ASP A 121 -3.53 -3.38 -15.55
CA ASP A 121 -2.70 -4.50 -16.01
C ASP A 121 -3.52 -5.80 -16.04
N ARG A 122 -4.46 -5.96 -15.10
CA ARG A 122 -5.32 -7.14 -15.00
C ARG A 122 -6.66 -6.78 -14.39
N SER A 123 -7.75 -7.12 -15.08
CA SER A 123 -9.10 -6.99 -14.53
C SER A 123 -9.33 -7.94 -13.35
N PRO A 124 -10.09 -7.54 -12.31
CA PRO A 124 -10.48 -8.42 -11.22
C PRO A 124 -11.23 -9.66 -11.70
N ASP A 125 -10.98 -10.79 -11.04
CA ASP A 125 -11.62 -12.07 -11.32
C ASP A 125 -12.18 -12.72 -10.02
N GLU A 126 -12.48 -14.01 -10.05
CA GLU A 126 -13.05 -14.75 -8.92
C GLU A 126 -12.16 -14.76 -7.67
N THR A 127 -10.85 -14.51 -7.84
CA THR A 127 -9.87 -14.49 -6.74
C THR A 127 -9.89 -13.17 -5.97
N ALA A 128 -10.61 -12.16 -6.46
CA ALA A 128 -10.65 -10.83 -5.88
C ALA A 128 -11.19 -10.86 -4.43
N VAL A 129 -10.40 -10.33 -3.50
CA VAL A 129 -10.75 -10.12 -2.10
C VAL A 129 -11.33 -8.73 -1.89
N ALA A 130 -10.69 -7.71 -2.47
CA ALA A 130 -11.11 -6.31 -2.42
C ALA A 130 -10.85 -5.68 -3.78
N ILE A 131 -11.78 -4.85 -4.27
CA ILE A 131 -11.64 -4.18 -5.57
C ILE A 131 -11.79 -2.68 -5.35
N TYR A 132 -10.76 -1.96 -5.76
CA TYR A 132 -10.75 -0.51 -5.82
C TYR A 132 -10.63 -0.03 -7.26
N ARG A 133 -10.67 1.30 -7.44
CA ARG A 133 -10.54 1.94 -8.75
C ARG A 133 -9.29 1.48 -9.50
N ASP A 134 -8.11 1.68 -8.91
CA ASP A 134 -6.83 1.52 -9.63
C ASP A 134 -6.10 0.22 -9.29
N LEU A 135 -6.52 -0.49 -8.23
CA LEU A 135 -5.95 -1.78 -7.85
C LEU A 135 -6.97 -2.68 -7.15
N TRP A 136 -6.67 -3.97 -7.09
CA TRP A 136 -7.45 -4.95 -6.35
C TRP A 136 -6.53 -5.96 -5.64
N PHE A 137 -7.00 -6.46 -4.50
CA PHE A 137 -6.34 -7.53 -3.73
C PHE A 137 -6.92 -8.88 -4.14
N SER A 138 -6.07 -9.89 -4.23
CA SER A 138 -6.44 -11.27 -4.58
C SER A 138 -5.99 -12.25 -3.49
N ASN A 139 -6.72 -13.35 -3.34
CA ASN A 139 -6.33 -14.50 -2.52
C ASN A 139 -5.49 -15.53 -3.28
N ALA A 140 -5.19 -15.30 -4.56
CA ALA A 140 -4.31 -16.13 -5.37
C ALA A 140 -2.88 -15.57 -5.40
N ASP A 141 -1.91 -16.46 -5.54
CA ASP A 141 -0.50 -16.10 -5.69
C ASP A 141 -0.24 -15.43 -7.06
N VAL A 142 0.84 -14.64 -7.14
CA VAL A 142 1.33 -14.16 -8.43
C VAL A 142 1.86 -15.37 -9.23
N PRO A 143 1.53 -15.53 -10.52
CA PRO A 143 2.08 -16.60 -11.35
C PRO A 143 3.61 -16.60 -11.29
N GLN A 144 4.21 -17.77 -11.10
CA GLN A 144 5.65 -17.96 -11.30
C GLN A 144 5.89 -18.14 -12.80
N GLY A 145 6.90 -17.43 -13.33
CA GLY A 145 7.36 -17.58 -14.72
C GLY A 145 7.99 -18.93 -15.00
#